data_AF-A0A9D8D810-F1
#
_entry.id   AF-A0A9D8D810-F1
#
_cell.length_a   1.000
_cell.length_b   1.000
_cell.length_c   1.000
_cell.angle_alpha   90.00
_cell.angle_beta   90.00
_cell.angle_gamma   90.00
#
_symmetry.space_group_name_H-M   'P 1'
#
loop_
_entity.id
_entity.type
_entity.pdbx_description
1 polymer ?
#
loop_
_entity_poly.entity_id
_entity_poly.type
_entity_poly.pdbx_seq_one_letter_code
_entity_poly.pdbx_strand_id
1 'polypeptide(L)'
;MNDWPSVLRKWEDLHVGVQIIVTFVISTIVLWLGHIALLNQPNGRGFLYGVFWAIPLTVIIVGATRGERAKRLRAEGRDPSA
;
A
#
# COMPACT_ATOMS: atom_id res chain seq x y z
N MET A 1 16.94 -20.71 3.57
CA MET A 1 15.91 -20.40 2.57
C MET A 1 14.94 -19.44 3.22
N ASN A 2 14.99 -18.15 2.88
CA ASN A 2 13.94 -17.24 3.28
C ASN A 2 12.76 -17.52 2.36
N ASP A 3 11.85 -18.39 2.80
CA ASP A 3 10.63 -18.69 2.06
C ASP A 3 9.74 -17.45 2.09
N TRP A 4 9.93 -16.59 1.09
CA TRP A 4 9.13 -15.38 0.95
C TRP A 4 7.67 -15.82 0.80
N PRO A 5 6.73 -15.29 1.62
CA PRO A 5 5.34 -15.69 1.56
C PRO A 5 4.80 -15.57 0.14
N SER A 6 4.21 -16.66 -0.37
CA SER A 6 3.70 -16.73 -1.74
C SER A 6 2.67 -15.63 -2.03
N VAL A 7 1.92 -15.20 -1.01
CA VAL A 7 0.96 -14.09 -1.06
C VAL A 7 1.65 -12.75 -1.31
N LEU A 8 2.79 -12.48 -0.67
CA LEU A 8 3.53 -11.24 -0.89
C LEU A 8 4.08 -11.16 -2.30
N ARG A 9 4.60 -12.29 -2.82
CA ARG A 9 5.06 -12.37 -4.21
C ARG A 9 3.92 -12.07 -5.19
N LYS A 10 2.74 -12.69 -4.97
CA LYS A 10 1.54 -12.43 -5.77
C LYS A 10 1.12 -10.96 -5.71
N TRP A 11 1.16 -10.32 -4.54
CA TRP A 11 0.86 -8.91 -4.39
C TRP A 11 1.83 -8.03 -5.19
N GLU A 12 3.13 -8.26 -5.06
CA GLU A 12 4.16 -7.47 -5.73
C GLU A 12 4.13 -7.59 -7.27
N ASP A 13 3.64 -8.72 -7.78
CA ASP A 13 3.48 -8.98 -9.21
C ASP A 13 2.19 -8.42 -9.79
N LEU A 14 1.28 -7.87 -8.97
CA LEU A 14 0.12 -7.13 -9.48
C LEU A 14 0.55 -5.88 -10.26
N HIS A 15 -0.27 -5.51 -11.25
CA HIS A 15 -0.15 -4.24 -11.95
C HIS A 15 -0.16 -3.07 -10.97
N VAL A 16 0.71 -2.08 -11.19
CA VAL A 16 0.89 -0.94 -10.27
C VAL A 16 -0.42 -0.19 -10.01
N GLY A 17 -1.28 -0.04 -11.03
CA GLY A 17 -2.59 0.57 -10.88
C GLY A 17 -3.51 -0.19 -9.91
N VAL A 18 -3.44 -1.53 -9.89
CA VAL A 18 -4.20 -2.36 -8.96
C VAL A 18 -3.66 -2.19 -7.54
N GLN A 19 -2.34 -2.16 -7.37
CA GLN A 19 -1.73 -1.91 -6.06
C GLN A 19 -2.16 -0.54 -5.51
N ILE A 20 -2.17 0.50 -6.35
CA ILE A 20 -2.61 1.85 -5.98
C ILE A 20 -4.07 1.83 -5.54
N ILE A 21 -4.98 1.30 -6.36
CA ILE A 21 -6.42 1.30 -6.07
C ILE A 21 -6.71 0.55 -4.76
N VAL A 22 -6.18 -0.67 -4.62
CA VAL A 22 -6.43 -1.50 -3.44
C VAL A 22 -5.86 -0.84 -2.19
N THR A 23 -4.61 -0.36 -2.25
CA THR A 23 -3.96 0.31 -1.11
C THR A 23 -4.71 1.57 -0.70
N PHE A 24 -5.14 2.38 -1.67
CA PHE A 24 -5.87 3.62 -1.41
C PHE A 24 -7.22 3.37 -0.75
N VAL A 25 -8.01 2.41 -1.25
CA VAL A 25 -9.32 2.07 -0.67
C VAL A 25 -9.17 1.56 0.75
N ILE A 26 -8.26 0.60 0.98
CA ILE A 26 -8.02 0.04 2.32
C ILE A 26 -7.51 1.13 3.28
N SER A 27 -6.55 1.94 2.84
CA SER A 27 -5.99 3.03 3.65
C SER A 27 -7.05 4.07 4.02
N THR A 28 -7.93 4.43 3.07
CA THR A 28 -9.03 5.37 3.33
C THR A 28 -9.96 4.84 4.42
N ILE A 29 -10.34 3.56 4.34
CA ILE A 29 -11.22 2.94 5.34
C ILE A 29 -10.54 2.91 6.72
N VAL A 30 -9.29 2.43 6.78
CA VAL A 30 -8.54 2.32 8.03
C VAL A 30 -8.35 3.68 8.68
N LEU A 31 -7.93 4.69 7.89
CA LEU A 31 -7.71 6.04 8.41
C LEU A 31 -9.03 6.70 8.81
N TRP A 32 -10.10 6.55 8.03
CA TRP A 32 -11.40 7.08 8.39
C TRP A 32 -11.90 6.53 9.73
N LEU A 33 -11.87 5.20 9.89
CA LEU A 33 -12.24 4.55 11.14
C LEU A 33 -11.33 4.96 12.29
N GLY A 34 -10.02 5.11 12.04
CA GLY A 34 -9.07 5.63 13.02
C GLY A 34 -9.41 7.04 13.50
N HIS A 35 -9.82 7.95 12.60
CA HIS A 35 -10.20 9.31 12.98
C HIS A 35 -11.50 9.35 13.79
N ILE A 36 -12.45 8.45 13.53
CA ILE A 36 -13.67 8.34 14.35
C ILE A 36 -13.33 7.73 15.71
N ALA A 37 -12.71 6.54 15.72
CA ALA A 37 -12.54 5.75 16.92
C ALA A 37 -11.50 6.33 17.89
N LEU A 38 -10.40 6.90 17.37
CA LEU A 38 -9.27 7.36 18.18
C LEU A 38 -9.30 8.86 18.46
N LEU A 39 -9.90 9.65 17.56
CA LEU A 39 -9.89 11.11 17.63
C LEU A 39 -11.29 11.72 17.79
N ASN A 40 -12.33 10.87 17.95
CA ASN A 40 -13.73 11.26 18.10
C ASN A 40 -14.19 12.32 17.07
N GLN A 41 -13.74 12.19 15.83
CA GLN A 41 -14.07 13.16 14.79
C GLN A 41 -15.48 12.92 14.22
N PRO A 42 -16.19 13.99 13.82
CA PRO A 42 -17.43 13.86 13.05
C PRO A 42 -17.21 13.06 11.76
N ASN A 43 -18.16 12.19 11.40
CA ASN A 43 -18.04 11.25 10.28
C ASN A 43 -17.51 11.88 8.98
N GLY A 44 -18.09 13.01 8.55
CA GLY A 44 -17.68 13.69 7.32
C GLY A 44 -16.25 14.21 7.39
N ARG A 45 -15.83 14.76 8.54
CA ARG A 45 -14.46 15.26 8.73
C ARG A 45 -13.46 14.12 8.82
N GLY A 46 -13.80 13.04 9.53
CA GLY A 46 -13.00 11.83 9.59
C GLY A 46 -12.80 11.20 8.20
N PHE A 47 -13.84 11.18 7.37
CA PHE A 47 -13.75 10.66 6.00
C PHE A 47 -12.83 11.51 5.13
N LEU A 48 -12.96 12.85 5.18
CA LEU A 48 -12.08 13.76 4.44
C LEU A 48 -10.62 13.60 4.86
N TYR A 49 -10.34 13.50 6.15
CA TYR A 49 -8.99 13.21 6.62
C TYR A 49 -8.50 11.81 6.19
N GLY A 50 -9.38 10.80 6.20
CA GLY A 50 -9.08 9.46 5.71
C GLY A 50 -8.62 9.48 4.25
N VAL A 51 -9.39 10.13 3.37
CA VAL A 51 -9.05 10.30 1.96
C VAL A 51 -7.75 11.10 1.79
N PHE A 52 -7.63 12.24 2.48
CA PHE A 52 -6.46 13.12 2.39
C PHE A 52 -5.16 12.39 2.77
N TRP A 53 -5.18 11.65 3.89
CA TRP A 53 -4.00 10.91 4.38
C TRP A 53 -3.77 9.58 3.65
N ALA A 54 -4.79 9.00 3.01
CA ALA A 54 -4.62 7.78 2.21
C ALA A 54 -3.74 8.00 0.97
N ILE A 55 -3.70 9.22 0.42
CA ILE A 55 -2.88 9.54 -0.76
C ILE A 55 -1.38 9.33 -0.46
N PRO A 56 -0.76 10.07 0.49
CA PRO A 56 0.67 9.88 0.78
C PRO A 56 0.97 8.48 1.32
N LEU A 57 0.06 7.89 2.11
CA LEU A 57 0.24 6.52 2.61
C LEU A 57 0.29 5.50 1.46
N THR A 58 -0.55 5.67 0.44
CA THR A 58 -0.53 4.82 -0.76
C THR A 58 0.79 4.93 -1.52
N VAL A 59 1.30 6.16 -1.70
CA VAL A 59 2.60 6.38 -2.35
C VAL A 59 3.72 5.68 -1.58
N ILE A 60 3.72 5.78 -0.25
CA ILE A 60 4.72 5.14 0.60
C ILE A 60 4.64 3.60 0.49
N ILE A 61 3.45 3.02 0.65
CA ILE A 61 3.27 1.56 0.64
C ILE A 61 3.61 0.96 -0.72
N VAL A 62 3.07 1.54 -1.81
CA VAL A 62 3.32 1.04 -3.17
C VAL A 62 4.78 1.26 -3.56
N GLY A 63 5.34 2.43 -3.23
CA GLY A 63 6.75 2.72 -3.46
C GLY A 63 7.69 1.74 -2.74
N ALA A 64 7.43 1.48 -1.46
CA ALA A 64 8.17 0.49 -0.68
C ALA A 64 8.03 -0.92 -1.27
N THR A 65 6.82 -1.36 -1.59
CA THR A 65 6.54 -2.66 -2.22
C THR A 65 7.35 -2.83 -3.52
N ARG A 66 7.35 -1.81 -4.37
CA ARG A 66 8.07 -1.83 -5.65
C ARG A 66 9.58 -1.81 -5.45
N GLY A 67 10.06 -1.05 -4.46
CA GLY A 67 11.47 -1.02 -4.06
C GLY A 67 11.96 -2.39 -3.59
N GLU A 68 11.19 -3.07 -2.75
CA GLU A 68 11.53 -4.43 -2.28
C GLU A 68 11.49 -5.46 -3.42
N ARG A 69 10.51 -5.40 -4.32
CA ARG A 69 10.52 -6.24 -5.53
C ARG A 69 11.74 -5.99 -6.39
N ALA A 70 12.13 -4.73 -6.61
CA ALA A 70 13.30 -4.40 -7.41
C ALA A 70 14.60 -4.94 -6.76
N LYS A 71 14.75 -4.82 -5.43
CA LYS A 71 15.86 -5.42 -4.69
C LYS A 71 15.90 -6.93 -4.86
N ARG A 72 14.75 -7.61 -4.76
CA ARG A 72 14.66 -9.06 -4.95
C ARG A 72 15.03 -9.49 -6.37
N LEU A 73 14.49 -8.83 -7.40
CA LEU A 73 14.82 -9.16 -8.80
C LEU A 73 16.32 -9.01 -9.07
N ARG A 74 16.95 -7.95 -8.56
CA ARG A 74 18.41 -7.76 -8.64
C ARG A 74 19.17 -8.89 -7.96
N ALA A 75 18.73 -9.33 -6.78
CA ALA A 75 19.35 -10.47 -6.08
C ALA A 75 19.18 -11.79 -6.84
N GLU A 76 18.11 -11.94 -7.63
CA GLU A 76 17.86 -13.08 -8.53
C GLU A 76 18.60 -12.94 -9.89
N GLY A 77 19.36 -11.87 -10.12
CA GLY A 77 20.01 -11.59 -11.41
C GLY A 77 19.05 -11.22 -12.54
N ARG A 78 17.82 -10.83 -12.20
CA ARG A 78 16.76 -10.42 -13.14
C ARG A 78 16.70 -8.91 -13.26
N ASP A 79 16.38 -8.43 -14.46
CA ASP A 79 16.17 -7.00 -14.71
C ASP A 79 14.85 -6.53 -14.06
N PRO A 80 14.87 -5.53 -13.14
CA PRO A 80 13.66 -4.96 -12.55
C PRO A 80 12.78 -4.14 -13.49
N SER A 81 13.30 -3.77 -14.66
CA SER A 81 12.62 -2.95 -15.67
C SER A 81 11.88 -3.75 -16.74
N ALA A 82 12.08 -5.09 -16.74
CA ALA A 82 11.31 -6.04 -17.54
C ALA A 82 9.92 -6.30 -16.94
#